data_AF-A0A956R2X0-F1
#
_entry.id   AF-A0A956R2X0-F1
#
_cell.length_a   1.000
_cell.length_b   1.000
_cell.length_c   1.000
_cell.angle_alpha   90.00
_cell.angle_beta   90.00
_cell.angle_gamma   90.00
#
_symmetry.space_group_name_H-M   'P 1'
#
loop_
_entity.id
_entity.type
_entity.pdbx_description
1 polymer ?
#
loop_
_entity_poly.entity_id
_entity_poly.type
_entity_poly.pdbx_seq_one_letter_code
_entity_poly.pdbx_strand_id
1 'polypeptide(L)' 'MTAPELAAHPQGKLFESAQAALFDLRDGAKIAVGGFGLVGNPEALIEAVA' A
#
# COMPACT_ATOMS: atom_id res chain seq x y z
N MET A 1 -6.23 26.65 -5.75
CA MET A 1 -6.62 25.95 -4.50
C MET A 1 -5.66 24.77 -4.36
N THR A 2 -4.60 24.94 -3.59
CA THR A 2 -3.56 23.93 -3.36
C THR A 2 -4.10 22.86 -2.41
N ALA A 3 -3.93 21.59 -2.78
CA ALA A 3 -4.33 20.45 -1.94
C ALA A 3 -3.62 20.53 -0.57
N PRO A 4 -4.29 20.14 0.53
CA PRO A 4 -3.71 20.25 1.86
C PRO A 4 -2.54 19.30 2.03
N GLU A 5 -1.53 19.77 2.77
CA GLU A 5 -0.35 19.02 3.20
C GLU A 5 -0.81 17.88 4.13
N LEU A 6 -0.76 16.64 3.63
CA LEU A 6 -1.13 15.42 4.36
C LEU A 6 -0.03 15.09 5.37
N ALA A 7 0.02 15.83 6.48
CA ALA A 7 0.84 15.44 7.61
C ALA A 7 0.23 14.21 8.31
N ALA A 8 0.86 13.03 8.18
CA ALA A 8 0.63 11.86 9.04
C ALA A 8 1.95 11.06 9.15
N HIS A 9 2.51 10.72 10.32
CA HIS A 9 1.93 10.05 11.50
C HIS A 9 2.56 10.45 12.84
N PRO A 10 1.76 10.35 13.93
CA PRO A 10 2.21 9.51 15.04
C PRO A 10 1.22 8.40 15.49
N GLN A 11 0.06 8.22 14.82
CA GLN A 11 -0.94 7.19 15.23
C GLN A 11 -2.01 6.78 14.18
N GLY A 12 -1.92 7.20 12.92
CA GLY A 12 -2.86 6.77 11.88
C GLY A 12 -2.38 5.54 11.10
N LYS A 13 -3.14 5.14 10.06
CA LYS A 13 -2.82 4.02 9.17
C LYS A 13 -2.82 4.39 7.67
N LEU A 14 -2.83 5.70 7.38
CA LEU A 14 -2.80 6.21 6.01
C LEU A 14 -1.34 6.38 5.56
N PHE A 15 -1.00 5.91 4.37
CA PHE A 15 0.36 5.99 3.82
C PHE A 15 0.34 6.82 2.52
N GLU A 16 1.41 7.55 2.27
CA GLU A 16 1.52 8.46 1.10
C GLU A 16 1.68 7.71 -0.23
N SER A 17 2.15 6.46 -0.20
CA SER A 17 2.34 5.61 -1.38
C SER A 17 2.26 4.12 -1.05
N ALA A 18 2.14 3.30 -2.10
CA ALA A 18 2.18 1.84 -1.99
C ALA A 18 3.52 1.35 -1.39
N GLN A 19 4.64 1.93 -1.82
CA GLN A 19 5.97 1.59 -1.29
C GLN A 19 6.10 1.95 0.18
N ALA A 20 5.57 3.10 0.61
CA ALA A 20 5.55 3.50 2.02
C ALA A 20 4.70 2.56 2.88
N ALA A 21 3.61 2.01 2.33
CA ALA A 21 2.78 1.01 3.02
C ALA A 21 3.46 -0.37 3.14
N LEU A 22 4.38 -0.70 2.24
CA LEU A 22 5.09 -1.98 2.17
C LEU A 22 6.51 -1.93 2.80
N PHE A 23 6.80 -0.90 3.60
CA PHE A 23 8.15 -0.60 4.09
C PHE A 23 8.81 -1.73 4.91
N ASP A 24 8.03 -2.65 5.47
CA ASP A 24 8.50 -3.78 6.29
C ASP A 24 8.41 -5.14 5.58
N LEU A 25 8.01 -5.18 4.30
CA LEU A 25 7.99 -6.39 3.48
C LEU A 25 9.41 -6.89 3.20
N ARG A 26 9.60 -8.21 3.24
CA ARG A 26 10.91 -8.87 3.08
C ARG A 26 10.79 -10.11 2.20
N ASP A 27 11.90 -10.51 1.60
CA ASP A 27 12.00 -11.76 0.85
C ASP A 27 11.59 -12.97 1.70
N GLY A 28 10.86 -13.90 1.08
CA GLY A 28 10.35 -15.10 1.75
C GLY A 28 9.08 -14.87 2.58
N ALA A 29 8.55 -13.65 2.67
CA ALA A 29 7.25 -13.39 3.27
C ALA A 29 6.12 -14.13 2.54
N LYS A 30 5.14 -14.62 3.30
CA LYS A 30 3.89 -15.17 2.75
C LYS A 30 2.82 -14.10 2.83
N ILE A 31 2.27 -13.71 1.68
CA ILE A 31 1.31 -12.61 1.56
C ILE A 31 -0.07 -13.17 1.21
N ALA A 32 -1.09 -12.73 1.94
CA ALA A 32 -2.48 -12.99 1.60
C ALA A 32 -3.00 -11.85 0.71
N VAL A 33 -3.60 -12.19 -0.43
CA VAL A 33 -4.09 -11.22 -1.42
C VAL A 33 -5.59 -11.41 -1.63
N GLY A 34 -6.34 -10.31 -1.54
CA GLY A 34 -7.79 -10.30 -1.82
C GLY A 34 -8.11 -10.12 -3.31
N GLY A 35 -9.37 -10.29 -3.66
CA GLY A 35 -9.91 -10.15 -5.01
C GLY A 35 -10.41 -11.47 -5.63
N PHE A 36 -11.17 -11.36 -6.72
CA PHE A 36 -11.63 -12.51 -7.52
C PHE A 36 -11.36 -12.24 -9.00
N GLY A 37 -10.39 -12.96 -9.58
CA GLY A 37 -9.87 -12.64 -10.91
C GLY A 37 -9.25 -11.24 -10.91
N LEU A 38 -9.77 -10.35 -11.78
CA LEU A 38 -9.35 -8.95 -11.86
C LEU A 38 -10.25 -8.00 -11.05
N VAL A 39 -11.25 -8.51 -10.33
CA VAL A 39 -12.17 -7.67 -9.57
C VAL A 39 -11.71 -7.56 -8.12
N GLY A 40 -11.39 -6.34 -7.68
CA GLY A 40 -11.05 -6.03 -6.29
C GLY A 40 -9.64 -6.48 -5.85
N ASN A 41 -8.74 -6.71 -6.80
CA ASN A 41 -7.33 -6.94 -6.54
C ASN A 41 -6.62 -5.61 -6.14
N PRO A 42 -5.61 -5.66 -5.26
CA PRO A 42 -4.85 -4.48 -4.87
C PRO A 42 -3.75 -4.16 -5.91
N GLU A 43 -4.14 -3.75 -7.12
CA GLU A 43 -3.23 -3.57 -8.28
C GLU A 43 -1.99 -2.72 -7.96
N ALA A 44 -2.18 -1.55 -7.36
CA ALA A 44 -1.07 -0.65 -7.01
C ALA A 44 -0.06 -1.28 -6.02
N LEU A 45 -0.51 -2.18 -5.13
CA LEU A 45 0.38 -2.90 -4.22
C LEU A 45 1.09 -4.05 -4.94
N ILE A 46 0.43 -4.71 -5.89
CA ILE A 46 1.04 -5.75 -6.72
C ILE A 46 2.15 -5.16 -7.58
N GLU A 47 1.90 -4.01 -8.21
CA GLU A 47 2.90 -3.27 -8.98
C GLU A 47 4.08 -2.80 -8.13
N ALA A 48 3.86 -2.47 -6.85
CA ALA A 48 4.93 -2.05 -5.95
C ALA A 48 5.83 -3.20 -5.48
N VAL A 49 5.39 -4.45 -5.64
CA VAL A 49 6.16 -5.67 -5.30
C VAL A 49 6.83 -6.29 -6.53
N ALA A 50 6.25 -6.11 -7.72
CA ALA A 50 6.74 -6.65 -8.99
C ALA A 50 7.98 -5.92 -9.51
#